data_AF-A0A4V5NC35-F1
#
_entry.id   AF-A0A4V5NC35-F1
#
_cell.length_a   1.000
_cell.length_b   1.000
_cell.length_c   1.000
_cell.angle_alpha   90.00
_cell.angle_beta   90.00
_cell.angle_gamma   90.00
#
_symmetry.space_group_name_H-M   'P 1'
#
loop_
_entity.id
_entity.type
_entity.pdbx_description
1 polymer ?
#
loop_
_entity_poly.entity_id
_entity_poly.type
_entity_poly.pdbx_seq_one_letter_code
_entity_poly.pdbx_strand_id
1 'polypeptide(L)'
;MLKDREAMLDSLVALKLLTNDCYGTGHDIFELEILQSIARQQAQLDNDHTSYVNGLIDNFQLNGPNGAHECIVMPVLGCSIKAQAERFPERRIPVRIMKEITRQLLKGLAFIHGRCKVIHTDLQPSNIL
;
A
#
# COMPACT_ATOMS: atom_id res chain seq x y z
N MET A 1 19.69 6.20 -12.39
CA MET A 1 20.10 4.86 -11.91
C MET A 1 21.02 4.90 -10.69
N LEU A 2 22.09 5.71 -10.63
CA LEU A 2 22.86 5.90 -9.38
C LEU A 2 22.40 7.11 -8.54
N LYS A 3 21.78 8.13 -9.16
CA LYS A 3 21.26 9.32 -8.46
C LYS A 3 20.00 9.05 -7.62
N ASP A 4 19.29 7.97 -7.89
CA ASP A 4 18.03 7.63 -7.21
C ASP A 4 18.26 6.87 -5.89
N ARG A 5 19.45 6.29 -5.69
CA ARG A 5 19.82 5.56 -4.46
C ARG A 5 20.26 6.48 -3.32
N GLU A 6 20.89 7.61 -3.61
CA GLU A 6 21.36 8.55 -2.57
C GLU A 6 20.20 9.35 -1.94
N ALA A 7 19.15 9.65 -2.70
CA ALA A 7 17.96 10.32 -2.17
C ALA A 7 17.11 9.45 -1.21
N MET A 8 17.28 8.12 -1.25
CA MET A 8 16.56 7.19 -0.36
C MET A 8 17.14 7.16 1.06
N LEU A 9 18.40 7.58 1.28
CA LEU A 9 19.09 7.45 2.57
C LEU A 9 18.48 8.31 3.69
N ASP A 10 17.76 9.40 3.35
CA ASP A 10 17.14 10.32 4.32
C ASP A 10 15.62 10.19 4.42
N SER A 11 15.02 9.20 3.76
CA SER A 11 13.56 9.01 3.76
C SER A 11 13.13 7.80 4.59
N LEU A 12 12.20 8.01 5.52
CA LEU A 12 11.58 6.91 6.27
C LEU A 12 10.71 6.07 5.33
N VAL A 13 10.81 4.75 5.46
CA VAL A 13 10.02 3.77 4.72
C VAL A 13 9.29 2.84 5.69
N ALA A 14 8.16 2.29 5.24
CA ALA A 14 7.48 1.20 5.92
C ALA A 14 7.98 -0.13 5.35
N LEU A 15 8.52 -0.99 6.23
CA LEU A 15 9.02 -2.31 5.84
C LEU A 15 8.08 -3.39 6.38
N LYS A 16 7.53 -4.22 5.47
CA LYS A 16 6.76 -5.40 5.82
C LYS A 16 7.62 -6.64 5.56
N LEU A 17 7.94 -7.38 6.63
CA LEU A 17 8.65 -8.66 6.54
C LEU A 17 7.61 -9.78 6.57
N LEU A 18 7.53 -10.55 5.49
CA LEU A 18 6.64 -11.70 5.39
C LEU A 18 7.26 -12.91 6.08
N THR A 19 6.42 -13.83 6.56
CA THR A 19 6.89 -15.13 7.04
C THR A 19 7.41 -15.98 5.88
N ASN A 20 8.33 -16.89 6.17
CA ASN A 20 9.02 -17.72 5.18
C ASN A 20 8.11 -18.77 4.49
N ASP A 21 6.87 -18.93 4.97
CA ASP A 21 5.86 -19.87 4.48
C ASP A 21 4.78 -19.21 3.61
N CYS A 22 4.90 -17.90 3.34
CA CYS A 22 3.98 -17.14 2.49
C CYS A 22 4.00 -17.57 1.00
N TYR A 23 5.02 -18.32 0.58
CA TYR A 23 5.23 -18.78 -0.79
C TYR A 23 5.72 -20.23 -0.83
N GLY A 24 5.38 -20.98 -1.89
CA GLY A 24 5.85 -22.34 -2.12
C GLY A 24 5.14 -23.42 -1.30
N THR A 25 4.09 -23.05 -0.57
CA THR A 25 3.28 -23.96 0.28
C THR A 25 2.00 -24.42 -0.40
N GLY A 26 1.74 -23.97 -1.63
CA GLY A 26 0.48 -24.21 -2.36
C GLY A 26 -0.65 -23.25 -1.99
N HIS A 27 -0.43 -22.38 -1.01
CA HIS A 27 -1.33 -21.31 -0.59
C HIS A 27 -0.60 -19.96 -0.60
N ASP A 28 -0.01 -19.63 -1.74
CA ASP A 28 0.77 -18.41 -1.91
C ASP A 28 -0.14 -17.18 -1.75
N ILE A 29 0.35 -16.16 -1.04
CA ILE A 29 -0.46 -14.97 -0.73
C ILE A 29 -0.51 -13.95 -1.88
N PHE A 30 0.40 -14.06 -2.84
CA PHE A 30 0.53 -13.22 -4.03
C PHE A 30 0.60 -11.70 -3.79
N GLU A 31 0.90 -11.27 -2.56
CA GLU A 31 0.86 -9.85 -2.18
C GLU A 31 1.88 -9.02 -2.96
N LEU A 32 3.11 -9.53 -3.09
CA LEU A 32 4.16 -8.85 -3.84
C LEU A 32 3.80 -8.71 -5.32
N GLU A 33 3.26 -9.77 -5.93
CA GLU A 33 2.87 -9.81 -7.33
C GLU A 33 1.74 -8.81 -7.64
N ILE A 34 0.77 -8.72 -6.74
CA ILE A 34 -0.31 -7.73 -6.81
C ILE A 34 0.28 -6.31 -6.72
N LEU A 35 1.15 -6.05 -5.74
CA LEU A 35 1.80 -4.74 -5.57
C LEU A 35 2.68 -4.35 -6.77
N GLN A 36 3.44 -5.29 -7.33
CA GLN A 36 4.22 -5.09 -8.56
C GLN A 36 3.31 -4.79 -9.76
N SER A 37 2.16 -5.47 -9.87
CA SER A 37 1.16 -5.16 -10.90
C SER A 37 0.62 -3.73 -10.77
N ILE A 38 0.25 -3.33 -9.55
CA ILE A 38 -0.21 -1.98 -9.23
C ILE A 38 0.88 -0.94 -9.56
N ALA A 39 2.11 -1.17 -9.13
CA ALA A 39 3.24 -0.26 -9.37
C ALA A 39 3.49 -0.04 -10.88
N ARG A 40 3.40 -1.10 -11.69
CA ARG A 40 3.51 -0.97 -13.17
C ARG A 40 2.41 -0.08 -13.76
N GLN A 41 1.18 -0.17 -13.25
CA GLN A 41 0.08 0.69 -13.69
C GLN A 41 0.23 2.13 -13.18
N GLN A 42 0.79 2.31 -11.98
CA GLN A 42 1.09 3.63 -11.42
C GLN A 42 2.17 4.37 -12.23
N ALA A 43 3.20 3.65 -12.71
CA ALA A 43 4.24 4.22 -13.57
C ALA A 43 3.74 4.72 -14.94
N GLN A 44 2.52 4.34 -15.33
CA GLN A 44 1.85 4.78 -16.56
C GLN A 44 0.88 5.96 -16.33
N LEU A 45 0.77 6.47 -15.09
CA LEU A 45 -0.04 7.63 -14.79
C LEU A 45 0.69 8.90 -15.22
N ASP A 46 -0.05 9.83 -15.83
CA ASP A 46 0.43 11.19 -16.03
C ASP A 46 0.66 11.87 -14.66
N ASN A 47 1.58 12.83 -14.60
CA ASN A 47 1.98 13.50 -13.36
C ASN A 47 0.81 14.15 -12.59
N ASP A 48 -0.30 14.46 -13.27
CA ASP A 48 -1.50 15.05 -12.66
C ASP A 48 -2.46 14.02 -12.03
N HIS A 49 -2.21 12.71 -12.20
CA HIS A 49 -3.09 11.66 -11.72
C HIS A 49 -2.50 10.88 -10.54
N THR A 50 -3.02 11.13 -9.34
CA THR A 50 -2.77 10.30 -8.16
C THR A 50 -3.65 9.05 -8.17
N SER A 51 -3.06 7.87 -7.95
CA SER A 51 -3.81 6.61 -7.89
C SER A 51 -4.63 6.44 -6.61
N TYR A 52 -4.27 7.11 -5.50
CA TYR A 52 -4.85 6.92 -4.17
C TYR A 52 -4.75 5.46 -3.66
N VAL A 53 -3.73 4.74 -4.12
CA VAL A 53 -3.43 3.36 -3.71
C VAL A 53 -1.98 3.33 -3.24
N ASN A 54 -1.74 2.67 -2.10
CA ASN A 54 -0.38 2.52 -1.59
C ASN A 54 0.50 1.81 -2.63
N GLY A 55 1.72 2.30 -2.81
CA GLY A 55 2.65 1.81 -3.83
C GLY A 55 3.74 0.90 -3.27
N LEU A 56 4.44 0.23 -4.19
CA LEU A 56 5.68 -0.50 -3.90
C LEU A 56 6.87 0.42 -4.22
N ILE A 57 7.79 0.60 -3.27
CA ILE A 57 9.07 1.28 -3.50
C ILE A 57 10.12 0.28 -3.98
N ASP A 58 10.28 -0.82 -3.23
CA ASP A 58 11.26 -1.86 -3.49
C ASP A 58 10.81 -3.19 -2.86
N ASN A 59 11.43 -4.29 -3.27
CA ASN A 59 11.29 -5.58 -2.61
C ASN A 59 12.62 -6.34 -2.62
N PHE A 60 12.88 -7.11 -1.57
CA PHE A 60 14.09 -7.93 -1.47
C PHE A 60 13.86 -9.13 -0.56
N GLN A 61 14.77 -10.09 -0.59
CA GLN A 61 14.76 -11.23 0.32
C GLN A 61 15.82 -11.10 1.40
N LEU A 62 15.43 -11.38 2.63
CA LEU A 62 16.31 -11.42 3.79
C LEU A 62 16.45 -12.86 4.27
N ASN A 63 17.68 -13.37 4.31
CA ASN A 63 17.96 -14.69 4.87
C ASN A 63 18.04 -14.58 6.41
N GLY A 64 17.17 -15.31 7.09
CA GLY A 64 17.15 -15.44 8.55
C GLY A 64 17.40 -16.87 9.01
N PRO A 65 17.44 -17.11 10.34
CA PRO A 65 17.62 -18.44 10.91
C PRO A 65 16.58 -19.48 10.47
N ASN A 66 15.39 -19.03 10.06
CA ASN A 66 14.29 -19.88 9.62
C ASN A 66 14.16 -19.96 8.09
N GLY A 67 15.08 -19.37 7.32
CA GLY A 67 15.04 -19.34 5.87
C GLY A 67 14.87 -17.93 5.30
N ALA A 68 14.50 -17.85 4.02
CA ALA A 68 14.35 -16.58 3.31
C ALA A 68 12.98 -15.94 3.62
N HIS A 69 12.99 -14.63 3.83
CA HIS A 69 11.81 -13.81 4.10
C HIS A 69 11.65 -12.76 3.00
N GLU A 70 10.49 -12.73 2.35
CA GLU A 70 10.17 -11.69 1.38
C GLU A 70 9.88 -10.37 2.13
N CYS A 71 10.55 -9.30 1.71
CA CYS A 71 10.47 -7.99 2.34
C CYS A 71 9.89 -6.98 1.34
N ILE A 72 8.84 -6.28 1.74
CA ILE A 72 8.12 -5.30 0.93
C ILE A 72 8.37 -3.91 1.51
N VAL A 73 8.92 -3.01 0.69
CA VAL A 73 9.21 -1.62 1.05
C VAL A 73 8.14 -0.70 0.48
N MET A 74 7.48 0.07 1.35
CA MET A 74 6.38 0.97 1.00
C MET A 74 6.63 2.38 1.53
N PRO A 75 5.95 3.40 0.97
CA PRO A 75 5.94 4.73 1.54
C PRO A 75 5.38 4.71 2.98
N VAL A 76 5.91 5.56 3.85
CA VAL A 76 5.27 5.83 5.15
C VAL A 76 4.01 6.66 4.91
N LEU A 77 2.87 6.14 5.36
CA LEU A 77 1.57 6.82 5.32
C LEU A 77 1.11 7.20 6.73
N GLY A 78 -0.01 7.91 6.79
CA GLY A 78 -0.64 8.30 8.05
C GLY A 78 -1.28 7.14 8.81
N CYS A 79 -1.98 7.48 9.89
CA CYS A 79 -2.78 6.52 10.62
C CYS A 79 -4.06 6.18 9.85
N SER A 80 -4.58 4.96 10.05
CA SER A 80 -5.83 4.55 9.41
C SER A 80 -7.02 5.42 9.81
N ILE A 81 -8.08 5.44 8.98
CA ILE A 81 -9.34 6.11 9.32
C ILE A 81 -9.89 5.62 10.66
N LYS A 82 -9.75 4.31 10.95
CA LYS A 82 -10.17 3.75 12.24
C LYS A 82 -9.46 4.44 13.40
N ALA A 83 -8.13 4.55 13.35
CA ALA A 83 -7.35 5.23 14.37
C ALA A 83 -7.64 6.74 14.42
N GLN A 84 -7.82 7.38 13.26
CA GLN A 84 -8.13 8.80 13.18
C GLN A 84 -9.50 9.12 13.79
N ALA A 85 -10.49 8.23 13.64
CA ALA A 85 -11.81 8.39 14.22
C ALA A 85 -11.78 8.44 15.75
N GLU A 86 -10.88 7.70 16.40
CA GLU A 86 -10.73 7.68 17.87
C GLU A 86 -10.38 9.06 18.46
N ARG A 87 -9.87 9.98 17.64
CA ARG A 87 -9.51 11.35 18.03
C ARG A 87 -10.68 12.32 18.00
N PHE A 88 -11.84 11.92 17.48
CA PHE A 88 -13.04 12.75 17.40
C PHE A 88 -14.07 12.39 18.46
N PRO A 89 -14.89 13.34 18.94
CA PRO A 89 -16.03 13.06 19.80
C PRO A 89 -16.92 11.98 19.17
N GLU A 90 -17.39 11.05 20.00
CA GLU A 90 -18.24 9.91 19.57
C GLU A 90 -17.64 9.03 18.48
N ARG A 91 -16.32 9.15 18.22
CA ARG A 91 -15.62 8.48 17.12
C ARG A 91 -16.16 8.83 15.73
N ARG A 92 -16.66 10.06 15.56
CA ARG A 92 -17.29 10.54 14.32
C ARG A 92 -16.45 11.61 13.64
N ILE A 93 -15.88 11.26 12.49
CA ILE A 93 -15.15 12.20 11.65
C ILE A 93 -16.15 13.17 10.98
N PRO A 94 -15.87 14.49 10.95
CA PRO A 94 -16.72 15.48 10.30
C PRO A 94 -17.08 15.11 8.86
N VAL A 95 -18.35 15.30 8.47
CA VAL A 95 -18.87 14.92 7.15
C VAL A 95 -18.06 15.51 5.99
N ARG A 96 -17.58 16.75 6.14
CA ARG A 96 -16.74 17.39 5.12
C ARG A 96 -15.44 16.61 4.85
N ILE A 97 -14.81 16.10 5.90
CA ILE A 97 -13.58 15.29 5.79
C ILE A 97 -13.93 13.91 5.20
N MET A 98 -15.00 13.28 5.68
CA MET A 98 -15.42 11.98 5.15
C MET A 98 -15.79 12.03 3.66
N LYS A 99 -16.41 13.11 3.19
CA LYS A 99 -16.69 13.29 1.75
C LYS A 99 -15.41 13.29 0.91
N GLU A 100 -14.36 13.94 1.40
CA GLU A 100 -13.07 13.99 0.72
C GLU A 100 -12.38 12.62 0.72
N ILE A 101 -12.35 11.94 1.87
CA ILE A 101 -11.85 10.56 1.99
C ILE A 101 -12.59 9.63 1.03
N THR A 102 -13.93 9.66 1.01
CA THR A 102 -14.73 8.83 0.12
C THR A 102 -14.44 9.12 -1.35
N ARG A 103 -14.25 10.40 -1.72
CA ARG A 103 -13.87 10.78 -3.09
C ARG A 103 -12.52 10.18 -3.49
N GLN A 104 -11.54 10.21 -2.60
CA GLN A 104 -10.21 9.63 -2.84
C GLN A 104 -10.26 8.10 -2.91
N LEU A 105 -10.97 7.46 -1.98
CA LEU A 105 -11.22 6.02 -1.99
C LEU A 105 -11.86 5.57 -3.31
N LEU A 106 -12.90 6.26 -3.78
CA LEU A 106 -13.56 5.93 -5.05
C LEU A 106 -12.62 6.07 -6.25
N LYS A 107 -11.72 7.06 -6.26
CA LYS A 107 -10.68 7.18 -7.29
C LYS A 107 -9.69 6.01 -7.23
N GLY A 108 -9.27 5.61 -6.03
CA GLY A 108 -8.42 4.42 -5.83
C GLY A 108 -9.09 3.13 -6.30
N LEU A 109 -10.37 2.96 -5.98
CA LEU A 109 -11.15 1.81 -6.45
C LEU A 109 -11.32 1.80 -7.97
N ALA A 110 -11.61 2.95 -8.57
CA ALA A 110 -11.70 3.07 -10.02
C ALA A 110 -10.35 2.70 -10.69
N PHE A 111 -9.22 3.06 -10.07
CA PHE A 111 -7.90 2.71 -10.57
C PHE A 111 -7.61 1.19 -10.45
N ILE A 112 -7.79 0.57 -9.27
CA ILE A 112 -7.46 -0.86 -9.09
C ILE A 112 -8.39 -1.76 -9.90
N HIS A 113 -9.69 -1.44 -9.98
CA HIS A 113 -10.64 -2.22 -10.76
C HIS A 113 -10.47 -1.99 -12.26
N GLY A 114 -10.32 -0.72 -12.66
CA GLY A 114 -10.27 -0.32 -14.06
C GLY A 114 -8.96 -0.70 -14.74
N ARG A 115 -7.83 -0.28 -14.15
CA ARG A 115 -6.49 -0.46 -14.72
C ARG A 115 -5.79 -1.71 -14.23
N CYS A 116 -5.79 -1.96 -12.92
CA CYS A 116 -5.01 -3.07 -12.36
C CYS A 116 -5.72 -4.43 -12.46
N LYS A 117 -7.04 -4.44 -12.65
CA LYS A 117 -7.89 -5.65 -12.59
C LYS A 117 -7.77 -6.40 -11.26
N VAL A 118 -7.57 -5.66 -10.17
CA VAL A 118 -7.41 -6.17 -8.80
C VAL A 118 -8.65 -5.83 -7.98
N ILE A 119 -9.16 -6.79 -7.22
CA ILE A 119 -10.23 -6.58 -6.22
C ILE A 119 -9.58 -6.64 -4.84
N HIS A 120 -9.80 -5.62 -4.00
CA HIS A 120 -9.19 -5.55 -2.67
C HIS A 120 -9.76 -6.58 -1.68
N THR A 121 -11.05 -6.93 -1.80
CA THR A 121 -11.83 -7.88 -0.97
C THR A 121 -12.01 -7.55 0.52
N ASP A 122 -11.12 -6.78 1.13
CA ASP A 122 -11.21 -6.35 2.55
C ASP A 122 -11.21 -4.81 2.73
N LEU A 123 -12.21 -4.12 2.17
CA LEU A 123 -12.35 -2.67 2.34
C LEU A 123 -13.01 -2.32 3.68
N GLN A 124 -12.19 -1.84 4.61
CA GLN A 124 -12.63 -1.40 5.93
C GLN A 124 -11.79 -0.21 6.45
N PRO A 125 -12.26 0.55 7.45
CA PRO A 125 -11.57 1.76 7.93
C PRO A 125 -10.13 1.56 8.44
N SER A 126 -9.73 0.34 8.80
CA SER A 126 -8.34 0.03 9.19
C SER A 126 -7.38 -0.07 8.01
N ASN A 127 -7.89 -0.31 6.81
CA ASN A 127 -7.10 -0.53 5.59
C ASN A 127 -7.04 0.71 4.69
N ILE A 128 -7.51 1.86 5.18
CA ILE A 128 -7.45 3.15 4.50
C ILE A 128 -6.59 4.07 5.38
N LEU A 129 -5.44 4.49 4.86
CA LEU A 129 -4.37 5.24 5.54
C LEU A 129 -4.33 6.71 5.14
#